data_AF-A0AB34ZEQ6-F1
#
_entry.id   AF-A0AB34ZEQ6-F1
#
_cell.length_a   1.000
_cell.length_b   1.000
_cell.length_c   1.000
_cell.angle_alpha   90.00
_cell.angle_beta   90.00
_cell.angle_gamma   90.00
#
_symmetry.space_group_name_H-M   'P 1'
#
loop_
_entity.id
_entity.type
_entity.pdbx_description
1 polymer ?
#
loop_
_entity_poly.entity_id
_entity_poly.type
_entity_poly.pdbx_seq_one_letter_code
_entity_poly.pdbx_strand_id
1 'polypeptide(L)'
;MAASPAHAPAPADDPLVDQWARQVGQTMQARLRSMAASGEPRQVYLAGLLWADAEGQDDAASTADGGYAPIQRVWLQRALDARPRDPLVAQMEAAGCAPALRCDPGAALAFLEQADAGNAAVHLRAYAAAQRRGDQAAAERAWQAAVQSDHFDNGTRELGKALHASYDGVQWPSLASVSLRAQLDAQDMPSTGAGMAAMFVTVAWSAHALPALGDLMRRCSPTAATPALRDECMAVLNNVANDESALATAMIGTRGMVALSSGADAARWQARMRELEWLQQQAQRRAPTADGLAVELDAVLTQGEVPALRARLQRQGLAARPPANWQPGTPSRQIR
;
A
#
# COMPACT_ATOMS: atom_id res chain seq x y z
N MET A 1 32.45 21.83 39.62
CA MET A 1 32.13 21.67 38.19
C MET A 1 31.89 20.20 37.95
N ALA A 2 30.62 19.79 37.85
CA ALA A 2 30.27 18.41 37.50
C ALA A 2 30.36 18.29 35.98
N ALA A 3 31.17 17.34 35.49
CA ALA A 3 31.22 17.01 34.08
C ALA A 3 29.85 16.45 33.66
N SER A 4 29.25 17.03 32.63
CA SER A 4 28.11 16.42 31.95
C SER A 4 28.49 15.02 31.48
N PRO A 5 27.63 14.00 31.65
CA PRO A 5 27.92 12.69 31.11
C PRO A 5 28.00 12.82 29.59
N ALA A 6 29.11 12.39 29.01
CA ALA A 6 29.26 12.24 27.57
C ALA A 6 28.07 11.41 27.08
N HIS A 7 27.22 11.97 26.22
CA HIS A 7 26.25 11.18 25.48
C HIS A 7 27.03 10.11 24.74
N ALA A 8 26.77 8.84 25.06
CA ALA A 8 27.21 7.76 24.20
C ALA A 8 26.69 8.04 22.78
N PRO A 9 27.50 7.83 21.73
CA PRO A 9 27.01 7.97 20.35
C PRO A 9 25.76 7.10 20.19
N ALA A 10 24.79 7.57 19.39
CA ALA A 10 23.62 6.77 19.12
C ALA A 10 24.08 5.44 18.50
N PRO A 11 23.44 4.30 18.81
CA PRO A 11 23.86 3.01 18.26
C PRO A 11 23.84 2.96 16.72
N ALA A 12 23.10 3.87 16.08
CA ALA A 12 23.14 4.08 14.63
C ALA A 12 24.49 4.62 14.13
N ASP A 13 25.24 5.35 14.96
CA ASP A 13 26.55 5.93 14.64
C ASP A 13 27.72 4.97 14.98
N ASP A 14 27.41 3.73 15.38
CA ASP A 14 28.43 2.72 15.65
C ASP A 14 29.03 2.20 14.31
N PRO A 15 30.36 2.24 14.13
CA PRO A 15 31.00 1.80 12.89
C PRO A 15 30.66 0.36 12.46
N LEU A 16 30.32 -0.52 13.42
CA LEU A 16 29.88 -1.89 13.13
C LEU A 16 28.47 -1.92 12.54
N VAL A 17 27.58 -1.04 13.01
CA VAL A 17 26.23 -0.88 12.45
C VAL A 17 26.33 -0.29 11.04
N ASP A 18 27.16 0.72 10.82
CA ASP A 18 27.41 1.30 9.50
C ASP A 18 27.99 0.28 8.51
N GLN A 19 28.96 -0.52 8.95
CA GLN A 19 29.54 -1.57 8.12
C GLN A 19 28.50 -2.63 7.76
N TRP A 20 27.71 -3.08 8.74
CA TRP A 20 26.65 -4.06 8.52
C TRP A 20 25.56 -3.52 7.58
N ALA A 21 25.08 -2.28 7.79
CA ALA A 21 24.07 -1.65 6.96
C ALA A 21 24.54 -1.55 5.49
N ARG A 22 25.81 -1.19 5.27
CA ARG A 22 26.40 -1.20 3.91
C ARG A 22 26.43 -2.59 3.29
N GLN A 23 26.75 -3.65 4.05
CA GLN A 23 26.72 -5.03 3.55
C GLN A 23 25.29 -5.47 3.18
N VAL A 24 24.30 -5.10 4.00
CA VAL A 24 22.88 -5.34 3.68
C VAL A 24 22.49 -4.60 2.41
N GLY A 25 22.81 -3.31 2.29
CA GLY A 25 22.55 -2.50 1.10
C GLY A 25 23.18 -3.09 -0.17
N GLN A 26 24.43 -3.56 -0.10
CA GLN A 26 25.09 -4.26 -1.20
C GLN A 26 24.36 -5.54 -1.60
N THR A 27 23.90 -6.32 -0.61
CA THR A 27 23.12 -7.55 -0.83
C THR A 27 21.79 -7.24 -1.53
N MET A 28 21.09 -6.20 -1.08
CA MET A 28 19.86 -5.72 -1.72
C MET A 28 20.13 -5.32 -3.17
N GLN A 29 21.12 -4.46 -3.41
CA GLN A 29 21.43 -4.01 -4.77
C GLN A 29 21.84 -5.16 -5.70
N ALA A 30 22.62 -6.13 -5.22
CA ALA A 30 22.99 -7.32 -5.99
C ALA A 30 21.73 -8.11 -6.41
N ARG A 31 20.78 -8.29 -5.48
CA ARG A 31 19.50 -8.93 -5.76
C ARG A 31 18.69 -8.16 -6.82
N LEU A 32 18.53 -6.85 -6.66
CA LEU A 32 17.77 -6.02 -7.59
C LEU A 32 18.40 -5.98 -8.99
N ARG A 33 19.74 -5.93 -9.09
CA ARG A 33 20.45 -6.06 -10.37
C ARG A 33 20.18 -7.41 -11.03
N SER A 34 20.18 -8.50 -10.26
CA SER A 34 19.84 -9.83 -10.79
C SER A 34 18.40 -9.89 -11.30
N MET A 35 17.44 -9.28 -10.59
CA MET A 35 16.05 -9.20 -11.02
C MET A 35 15.92 -8.38 -12.31
N ALA A 36 16.56 -7.22 -12.39
CA ALA A 36 16.56 -6.40 -13.60
C ALA A 36 17.24 -7.08 -14.80
N ALA A 37 18.23 -7.95 -14.56
CA ALA A 37 18.90 -8.73 -15.58
C ALA A 37 18.04 -9.87 -16.15
N SER A 38 17.05 -10.38 -15.39
CA SER A 38 16.14 -11.45 -15.86
C SER A 38 15.40 -11.07 -17.15
N GLY A 39 15.15 -9.77 -17.37
CA GLY A 39 14.36 -9.27 -18.49
C GLY A 39 12.86 -9.49 -18.36
N GLU A 40 12.39 -10.15 -17.29
CA GLU A 40 10.96 -10.29 -17.01
C GLU A 40 10.37 -8.92 -16.62
N PRO A 41 9.32 -8.41 -17.30
CA PRO A 41 8.83 -7.05 -17.10
C PRO A 41 8.50 -6.73 -15.64
N ARG A 42 7.85 -7.68 -14.95
CA ARG A 42 7.52 -7.57 -13.53
C ARG A 42 8.77 -7.43 -12.67
N GLN A 43 9.76 -8.31 -12.84
CA GLN A 43 11.00 -8.28 -12.06
C GLN A 43 11.79 -7.00 -12.29
N VAL A 44 11.87 -6.54 -13.54
CA VAL A 44 12.51 -5.27 -13.91
C VAL A 44 11.79 -4.08 -13.25
N TYR A 45 10.46 -4.08 -13.25
CA TYR A 45 9.66 -3.04 -12.61
C TYR A 45 9.89 -2.97 -11.10
N LEU A 46 9.79 -4.12 -10.42
CA LEU A 46 10.00 -4.23 -8.96
C LEU A 46 11.44 -3.83 -8.58
N ALA A 47 12.43 -4.21 -9.39
CA ALA A 47 13.81 -3.79 -9.19
C ALA A 47 13.97 -2.28 -9.25
N GLY A 48 13.27 -1.61 -10.17
CA GLY A 48 13.23 -0.15 -10.27
C GLY A 48 12.58 0.51 -9.05
N LEU A 49 11.44 -0.04 -8.57
CA LEU A 49 10.73 0.51 -7.41
C LEU A 49 11.50 0.35 -6.09
N LEU A 50 12.21 -0.77 -5.91
CA LEU A 50 12.93 -1.09 -4.67
C LEU A 50 14.35 -0.54 -4.63
N TRP A 51 14.86 0.01 -5.73
CA TRP A 51 16.20 0.55 -5.75
C TRP A 51 16.32 1.74 -4.80
N ALA A 52 17.31 1.66 -3.91
CA ALA A 52 17.77 2.78 -3.13
C ALA A 52 19.26 2.96 -3.39
N ASP A 53 19.67 4.20 -3.62
CA ASP A 53 21.09 4.46 -3.72
C ASP A 53 21.73 4.26 -2.34
N ALA A 54 22.86 3.54 -2.32
CA ALA A 54 23.53 3.19 -1.06
C ALA A 54 24.32 4.38 -0.47
N GLU A 55 24.48 5.45 -1.26
CA GLU A 55 25.17 6.66 -0.89
C GLU A 55 24.13 7.78 -0.84
N GLY A 56 23.79 8.24 0.36
CA GLY A 56 22.83 9.32 0.62
C GLY A 56 23.33 10.69 0.15
N GLN A 57 23.64 10.84 -1.13
CA GLN A 57 24.12 12.08 -1.74
C GLN A 57 23.44 12.32 -3.08
N ASP A 58 22.24 12.90 -3.04
CA ASP A 58 21.93 14.22 -3.62
C ASP A 58 20.41 14.41 -3.72
N ASP A 59 19.81 14.87 -2.62
CA ASP A 59 18.41 15.33 -2.56
C ASP A 59 18.11 16.50 -3.52
N ALA A 60 19.14 17.12 -4.10
CA ALA A 60 18.99 18.22 -5.05
C ALA A 60 18.78 17.76 -6.50
N ALA A 61 19.29 16.59 -6.90
CA ALA A 61 19.15 16.08 -8.28
C ALA A 61 17.90 15.20 -8.47
N SER A 62 17.44 14.52 -7.40
CA SER A 62 16.25 13.67 -7.43
C SER A 62 14.95 14.46 -7.65
N THR A 63 14.90 15.73 -7.22
CA THR A 63 13.70 16.57 -7.31
C THR A 63 13.47 17.16 -8.71
N ALA A 64 14.52 17.32 -9.52
CA ALA A 64 14.41 17.89 -10.87
C ALA A 64 13.91 16.87 -11.92
N ASP A 65 14.19 15.58 -11.71
CA ASP A 65 13.90 14.48 -12.64
C ASP A 65 12.80 13.53 -12.13
N GLY A 66 11.82 14.05 -11.39
CA GLY A 66 10.62 13.31 -10.99
C GLY A 66 10.83 12.23 -9.92
N GLY A 67 11.88 12.33 -9.11
CA GLY A 67 12.06 11.53 -7.89
C GLY A 67 12.84 10.23 -8.03
N TYR A 68 13.26 9.84 -9.25
CA TYR A 68 13.96 8.58 -9.50
C TYR A 68 15.41 8.76 -9.96
N ALA A 69 16.33 7.95 -9.40
CA ALA A 69 17.71 7.87 -9.85
C ALA A 69 17.80 7.39 -11.32
N PRO A 70 18.89 7.71 -12.05
CA PRO A 70 19.04 7.33 -13.46
C PRO A 70 18.81 5.84 -13.74
N ILE A 71 19.34 4.94 -12.90
CA ILE A 71 19.18 3.49 -13.08
C ILE A 71 17.73 3.02 -12.83
N GLN A 72 17.04 3.64 -11.86
CA GLN A 72 15.62 3.38 -11.62
C GLN A 72 14.79 3.72 -12.85
N ARG A 73 15.02 4.91 -13.43
CA ARG A 73 14.30 5.35 -14.64
C ARG A 73 14.48 4.37 -15.79
N VAL A 74 15.71 3.89 -16.01
CA VAL A 74 16.00 2.91 -17.07
C VAL A 74 15.21 1.61 -16.87
N TRP A 75 15.21 1.07 -15.64
CA TRP A 75 14.49 -0.18 -15.37
C TRP A 75 12.98 0.00 -15.43
N LEU A 76 12.43 1.02 -14.77
CA LEU A 76 11.00 1.33 -14.80
C LEU A 76 10.53 1.54 -16.25
N GLN A 77 11.26 2.33 -17.05
CA GLN A 77 10.91 2.54 -18.46
C GLN A 77 10.97 1.24 -19.26
N ARG A 78 12.01 0.41 -19.08
CA ARG A 78 12.13 -0.88 -19.77
C ARG A 78 10.95 -1.80 -19.46
N ALA A 79 10.48 -1.82 -18.21
CA ALA A 79 9.32 -2.63 -17.83
C ALA A 79 8.02 -2.11 -18.46
N LEU A 80 7.82 -0.78 -18.50
CA LEU A 80 6.66 -0.13 -19.12
C LEU A 80 6.62 -0.35 -20.65
N ASP A 81 7.78 -0.33 -21.30
CA ASP A 81 7.92 -0.53 -22.74
C ASP A 81 7.78 -2.01 -23.15
N ALA A 82 7.90 -2.95 -22.21
CA ALA A 82 7.93 -4.38 -22.52
C ALA A 82 6.59 -4.90 -23.07
N ARG A 83 6.67 -5.82 -24.03
CA ARG A 83 5.51 -6.49 -24.64
C ARG A 83 5.72 -8.01 -24.70
N PRO A 84 4.70 -8.85 -24.41
CA PRO A 84 3.35 -8.48 -23.97
C PRO A 84 3.33 -7.73 -22.62
N ARG A 85 2.26 -6.95 -22.37
CA ARG A 85 2.12 -6.18 -21.13
C ARG A 85 1.98 -7.14 -19.94
N ASP A 86 2.70 -6.86 -18.86
CA ASP A 86 2.46 -7.55 -17.57
C ASP A 86 1.27 -6.88 -16.84
N PRO A 87 0.32 -7.65 -16.29
CA PRO A 87 -0.86 -7.09 -15.61
C PRO A 87 -0.55 -6.16 -14.44
N LEU A 88 0.43 -6.49 -13.60
CA LEU A 88 0.80 -5.66 -12.45
C LEU A 88 1.41 -4.34 -12.93
N VAL A 89 2.32 -4.40 -13.90
CA VAL A 89 2.92 -3.19 -14.50
C VAL A 89 1.85 -2.33 -15.17
N ALA A 90 0.91 -2.92 -15.91
CA ALA A 90 -0.20 -2.20 -16.53
C ALA A 90 -1.11 -1.54 -15.49
N GLN A 91 -1.38 -2.20 -14.36
CA GLN A 91 -2.18 -1.63 -13.28
C GLN A 91 -1.54 -0.39 -12.65
N MET A 92 -0.21 -0.39 -12.53
CA MET A 92 0.54 0.77 -12.05
C MET A 92 0.60 1.87 -13.11
N GLU A 93 0.89 1.55 -14.37
CA GLU A 93 0.93 2.52 -15.46
C GLU A 93 -0.43 3.22 -15.66
N ALA A 94 -1.53 2.47 -15.56
CA ALA A 94 -2.87 3.02 -15.66
C ALA A 94 -3.19 3.99 -14.52
N ALA A 95 -2.60 3.82 -13.33
CA ALA A 95 -2.73 4.77 -12.22
C ALA A 95 -2.02 6.11 -12.50
N GLY A 96 -1.17 6.15 -13.52
CA GLY A 96 -0.29 7.27 -13.85
C GLY A 96 1.15 6.96 -13.48
N CYS A 97 2.07 7.73 -14.06
CA CYS A 97 3.49 7.59 -13.84
C CYS A 97 4.11 8.91 -13.40
N ALA A 98 5.28 8.81 -12.75
CA ALA A 98 6.12 9.97 -12.51
C ALA A 98 6.45 10.67 -13.84
N PRO A 99 6.58 12.02 -13.87
CA PRO A 99 6.88 12.78 -15.08
C PRO A 99 8.14 12.34 -15.83
N ALA A 100 9.06 11.66 -15.15
CA ALA A 100 10.31 11.15 -15.68
C ALA A 100 10.19 9.91 -16.56
N LEU A 101 9.01 9.28 -16.59
CA LEU A 101 8.73 8.06 -17.33
C LEU A 101 7.77 8.35 -18.48
N ARG A 102 8.01 7.75 -19.64
CA ARG A 102 7.07 7.73 -20.76
C ARG A 102 6.07 6.62 -20.49
N CYS A 103 4.83 7.00 -20.22
CA CYS A 103 3.73 6.08 -19.99
C CYS A 103 2.57 6.35 -20.94
N ASP A 104 1.82 5.29 -21.21
CA ASP A 104 0.53 5.33 -21.87
C ASP A 104 -0.54 4.74 -20.94
N PRO A 105 -1.03 5.53 -19.96
CA PRO A 105 -2.07 5.08 -19.03
C PRO A 105 -3.35 4.66 -19.75
N GLY A 106 -3.62 5.22 -20.94
CA GLY A 106 -4.78 4.87 -21.76
C GLY A 106 -4.68 3.46 -22.34
N ALA A 107 -3.55 3.11 -22.95
CA ALA A 107 -3.33 1.77 -23.46
C ALA A 107 -3.17 0.73 -22.34
N ALA A 108 -2.59 1.10 -21.20
CA ALA A 108 -2.54 0.24 -20.03
C ALA A 108 -3.94 -0.05 -19.48
N LEU A 109 -4.78 0.98 -19.37
CA LEU A 109 -6.17 0.84 -18.97
C LEU A 109 -6.98 -0.02 -19.96
N ALA A 110 -6.86 0.21 -21.26
CA ALA A 110 -7.56 -0.57 -22.29
C ALA A 110 -7.16 -2.05 -22.28
N PHE A 111 -5.92 -2.35 -21.90
CA PHE A 111 -5.46 -3.72 -21.66
C PHE A 111 -6.14 -4.33 -20.42
N LEU A 112 -6.23 -3.58 -19.32
CA LEU A 112 -6.87 -4.06 -18.08
C LEU A 112 -8.39 -4.25 -18.25
N GLU A 113 -9.07 -3.40 -19.02
CA GLU A 113 -10.49 -3.56 -19.34
C GLU A 113 -10.78 -4.89 -20.05
N GLN A 114 -9.80 -5.46 -20.76
CA GLN A 114 -9.90 -6.78 -21.39
C GLN A 114 -9.44 -7.90 -20.48
N ALA A 115 -8.34 -7.69 -19.74
CA ALA A 115 -7.74 -8.70 -18.88
C ALA A 115 -8.54 -8.96 -17.60
N ASP A 116 -9.28 -7.96 -17.12
CA ASP A 116 -9.98 -7.97 -15.84
C ASP A 116 -11.28 -7.13 -15.91
N ALA A 117 -12.19 -7.54 -16.79
CA ALA A 117 -13.44 -6.82 -17.04
C ALA A 117 -14.41 -6.80 -15.84
N GLY A 118 -14.22 -7.68 -14.85
CA GLY A 118 -15.05 -7.76 -13.64
C GLY A 118 -14.64 -6.77 -12.53
N ASN A 119 -13.54 -6.04 -12.72
CA ASN A 119 -12.95 -5.21 -11.67
C ASN A 119 -13.43 -3.76 -11.70
N ALA A 120 -14.16 -3.36 -10.66
CA ALA A 120 -14.66 -2.00 -10.51
C ALA A 120 -13.54 -0.95 -10.49
N ALA A 121 -12.35 -1.27 -10.00
CA ALA A 121 -11.24 -0.31 -9.93
C ALA A 121 -10.74 0.09 -11.34
N VAL A 122 -10.76 -0.86 -12.29
CA VAL A 122 -10.42 -0.60 -13.70
C VAL A 122 -11.43 0.37 -14.31
N HIS A 123 -12.72 0.07 -14.14
CA HIS A 123 -13.79 0.89 -14.72
C HIS A 123 -13.94 2.26 -14.06
N LEU A 124 -13.70 2.38 -12.75
CA LEU A 124 -13.66 3.68 -12.07
C LEU A 124 -12.52 4.57 -12.57
N ARG A 125 -11.40 3.96 -12.95
CA ARG A 125 -10.28 4.68 -13.56
C ARG A 125 -10.61 5.11 -14.99
N ALA A 126 -11.29 4.26 -15.76
CA ALA A 126 -11.82 4.61 -17.07
C ALA A 126 -12.84 5.76 -17.00
N TYR A 127 -13.74 5.72 -16.01
CA TYR A 127 -14.67 6.80 -15.70
C TYR A 127 -13.93 8.11 -15.44
N ALA A 128 -12.98 8.11 -14.50
CA ALA A 128 -12.20 9.31 -14.18
C ALA A 128 -11.40 9.85 -15.39
N ALA A 129 -10.83 8.97 -16.21
CA ALA A 129 -10.12 9.35 -17.43
C ALA A 129 -11.05 9.97 -18.47
N ALA A 130 -12.25 9.42 -18.66
CA ALA A 130 -13.26 9.98 -19.57
C ALA A 130 -13.78 11.34 -19.07
N GLN A 131 -14.02 11.48 -17.76
CA GLN A 131 -14.40 12.76 -17.16
C GLN A 131 -13.34 13.84 -17.41
N ARG A 132 -12.06 13.54 -17.25
CA ARG A 132 -10.96 14.50 -17.53
C ARG A 132 -10.92 14.94 -18.99
N ARG A 133 -11.33 14.09 -19.94
CA ARG A 133 -11.41 14.42 -21.37
C ARG A 133 -12.72 15.11 -21.76
N GLY A 134 -13.68 15.26 -20.85
CA GLY A 134 -15.02 15.77 -21.14
C GLY A 134 -15.89 14.81 -21.96
N ASP A 135 -15.51 13.54 -22.06
CA ASP A 135 -16.25 12.53 -22.82
C ASP A 135 -17.32 11.88 -21.95
N GLN A 136 -18.51 12.49 -21.94
CA GLN A 136 -19.64 12.05 -21.11
C GLN A 136 -20.14 10.65 -21.50
N ALA A 137 -20.13 10.30 -22.78
CA ALA A 137 -20.60 9.00 -23.25
C ALA A 137 -19.64 7.88 -22.85
N ALA A 138 -18.33 8.11 -22.90
CA ALA A 138 -17.36 7.15 -22.36
C ALA A 138 -17.42 7.07 -20.83
N ALA A 139 -17.60 8.20 -20.14
CA ALA A 139 -17.74 8.21 -18.69
C ALA A 139 -18.94 7.37 -18.25
N GLU A 140 -20.12 7.58 -18.84
CA GLU A 140 -21.30 6.81 -18.44
C GLU A 140 -21.15 5.32 -18.76
N ARG A 141 -20.55 4.94 -19.89
CA ARG A 141 -20.26 3.53 -20.18
C ARG A 141 -19.34 2.89 -19.14
N ALA A 142 -18.26 3.58 -18.78
CA ALA A 142 -17.35 3.10 -17.75
C ALA A 142 -18.02 3.02 -16.37
N TRP A 143 -18.89 3.97 -16.04
CA TRP A 143 -19.67 3.93 -14.80
C TRP A 143 -20.58 2.69 -14.76
N GLN A 144 -21.34 2.43 -15.82
CA GLN A 144 -22.22 1.26 -15.89
C GLN A 144 -21.43 -0.06 -15.83
N ALA A 145 -20.22 -0.11 -16.41
CA ALA A 145 -19.33 -1.25 -16.25
C ALA A 145 -18.84 -1.43 -14.81
N ALA A 146 -18.53 -0.33 -14.10
CA ALA A 146 -18.19 -0.37 -12.68
C ALA A 146 -19.37 -0.86 -11.82
N VAL A 147 -20.61 -0.47 -12.15
CA VAL A 147 -21.84 -0.94 -11.47
C VAL A 147 -22.05 -2.45 -11.65
N GLN A 148 -21.70 -2.98 -12.83
CA GLN A 148 -21.84 -4.41 -13.18
C GLN A 148 -20.66 -5.28 -12.72
N SER A 149 -19.62 -4.66 -12.15
CA SER A 149 -18.43 -5.36 -11.66
C SER A 149 -18.74 -6.22 -10.44
N ASP A 150 -18.07 -7.36 -10.32
CA ASP A 150 -18.26 -8.32 -9.22
C ASP A 150 -17.22 -8.17 -8.10
N HIS A 151 -16.14 -7.42 -8.34
CA HIS A 151 -15.12 -7.15 -7.34
C HIS A 151 -14.48 -5.76 -7.50
N PHE A 152 -13.64 -5.40 -6.53
CA PHE A 152 -12.78 -4.22 -6.56
C PHE A 152 -11.38 -4.64 -6.15
N ASP A 153 -10.40 -4.44 -7.03
CA ASP A 153 -8.98 -4.64 -6.73
C ASP A 153 -8.16 -3.53 -7.39
N ASN A 154 -7.54 -2.66 -6.59
CA ASN A 154 -6.71 -1.56 -7.08
C ASN A 154 -5.26 -1.99 -7.38
N GLY A 155 -4.91 -3.26 -7.17
CA GLY A 155 -3.59 -3.83 -7.42
C GLY A 155 -2.60 -3.69 -6.27
N THR A 156 -2.96 -2.96 -5.21
CA THR A 156 -2.06 -2.64 -4.09
C THR A 156 -1.56 -3.91 -3.40
N ARG A 157 -2.43 -4.90 -3.17
CA ARG A 157 -2.04 -6.13 -2.47
C ARG A 157 -1.12 -7.01 -3.31
N GLU A 158 -1.42 -7.17 -4.60
CA GLU A 158 -0.56 -7.90 -5.53
C GLU A 158 0.79 -7.22 -5.73
N LEU A 159 0.83 -5.89 -5.80
CA LEU A 159 2.09 -5.14 -5.78
C LEU A 159 2.89 -5.43 -4.51
N GLY A 160 2.27 -5.33 -3.35
CA GLY A 160 2.95 -5.56 -2.08
C GLY A 160 3.51 -6.99 -1.97
N LYS A 161 2.73 -8.01 -2.36
CA LYS A 161 3.20 -9.41 -2.44
C LYS A 161 4.43 -9.54 -3.34
N ALA A 162 4.38 -8.93 -4.53
CA ALA A 162 5.48 -9.01 -5.49
C ALA A 162 6.75 -8.28 -5.00
N LEU A 163 6.59 -7.12 -4.35
CA LEU A 163 7.69 -6.40 -3.72
C LEU A 163 8.30 -7.22 -2.56
N HIS A 164 7.47 -7.86 -1.72
CA HIS A 164 7.96 -8.71 -0.64
C HIS A 164 8.74 -9.92 -1.17
N ALA A 165 8.16 -10.63 -2.14
CA ALA A 165 8.78 -11.80 -2.78
C ALA A 165 10.10 -11.48 -3.52
N SER A 166 10.38 -10.20 -3.79
CA SER A 166 11.63 -9.76 -4.41
C SER A 166 12.86 -10.15 -3.56
N TYR A 167 12.68 -10.33 -2.26
CA TYR A 167 13.74 -10.71 -1.33
C TYR A 167 13.67 -12.15 -0.81
N ASP A 168 12.81 -12.99 -1.39
CA ASP A 168 12.71 -14.40 -1.00
C ASP A 168 14.03 -15.15 -1.25
N GLY A 169 14.44 -15.94 -0.26
CA GLY A 169 15.66 -16.75 -0.32
C GLY A 169 16.97 -15.97 -0.18
N VAL A 170 16.93 -14.64 0.01
CA VAL A 170 18.13 -13.83 0.22
C VAL A 170 18.79 -14.21 1.56
N GLN A 171 20.10 -14.47 1.50
CA GLN A 171 20.93 -14.68 2.68
C GLN A 171 21.43 -13.34 3.20
N TRP A 172 20.88 -12.87 4.30
CA TRP A 172 21.19 -11.55 4.86
C TRP A 172 22.47 -11.57 5.71
N PRO A 173 23.35 -10.55 5.56
CA PRO A 173 24.42 -10.30 6.52
C PRO A 173 23.86 -10.12 7.95
N SER A 174 24.51 -10.75 8.93
CA SER A 174 24.10 -10.67 10.33
C SER A 174 24.96 -9.67 11.11
N LEU A 175 24.32 -8.80 11.90
CA LEU A 175 25.02 -7.96 12.87
C LEU A 175 25.46 -8.84 14.06
N ALA A 176 26.75 -9.17 14.12
CA ALA A 176 27.30 -10.13 15.08
C ALA A 176 27.06 -9.71 16.55
N SER A 177 27.05 -8.41 16.83
CA SER A 177 26.83 -7.89 18.18
C SER A 177 25.37 -8.03 18.61
N VAL A 178 25.12 -8.90 19.60
CA VAL A 178 23.78 -9.08 20.21
C VAL A 178 23.33 -7.80 20.93
N SER A 179 24.25 -7.10 21.60
CA SER A 179 23.91 -5.87 22.33
C SER A 179 23.54 -4.73 21.40
N LEU A 180 24.21 -4.57 20.25
CA LEU A 180 23.86 -3.56 19.25
C LEU A 180 22.51 -3.87 18.61
N ARG A 181 22.23 -5.15 18.28
CA ARG A 181 20.90 -5.54 17.79
C ARG A 181 19.79 -5.17 18.78
N ALA A 182 19.96 -5.52 20.06
CA ALA A 182 18.99 -5.17 21.10
C ALA A 182 18.80 -3.65 21.27
N GLN A 183 19.86 -2.85 21.06
CA GLN A 183 19.78 -1.39 21.10
C GLN A 183 19.04 -0.81 19.90
N LEU A 184 19.26 -1.35 18.70
CA LEU A 184 18.51 -0.98 17.49
C LEU A 184 17.02 -1.32 17.64
N ASP A 185 16.70 -2.52 18.12
CA ASP A 185 15.31 -2.96 18.37
C ASP A 185 14.62 -2.04 19.39
N ALA A 186 15.31 -1.66 20.47
CA ALA A 186 14.78 -0.76 21.49
C ALA A 186 14.54 0.68 20.98
N GLN A 187 15.12 1.03 19.83
CA GLN A 187 14.95 2.32 19.16
C GLN A 187 14.07 2.22 17.91
N ASP A 188 13.37 1.09 17.73
CA ASP A 188 12.54 0.81 16.55
C ASP A 188 13.31 0.96 15.23
N MET A 189 14.61 0.63 15.24
CA MET A 189 15.44 0.55 14.05
C MET A 189 15.61 -0.90 13.60
N PRO A 190 15.79 -1.17 12.30
CA PRO A 190 16.08 -2.52 11.83
C PRO A 190 17.34 -3.09 12.45
N SER A 191 17.23 -4.26 13.08
CA SER A 191 18.40 -5.01 13.58
C SER A 191 18.75 -6.21 12.70
N THR A 192 17.93 -6.47 11.67
CA THR A 192 18.09 -7.56 10.70
C THR A 192 18.03 -7.06 9.27
N GLY A 193 18.71 -7.75 8.34
CA GLY A 193 18.66 -7.40 6.91
C GLY A 193 17.24 -7.58 6.33
N ALA A 194 16.50 -8.58 6.82
CA ALA A 194 15.09 -8.77 6.46
C ALA A 194 14.20 -7.63 6.95
N GLY A 195 14.40 -7.12 8.18
CA GLY A 195 13.70 -5.95 8.70
C GLY A 195 13.99 -4.70 7.87
N MET A 196 15.26 -4.49 7.49
CA MET A 196 15.64 -3.39 6.60
C MET A 196 14.97 -3.51 5.23
N ALA A 197 15.00 -4.69 4.60
CA ALA A 197 14.31 -4.92 3.33
C ALA A 197 12.79 -4.70 3.43
N ALA A 198 12.16 -5.14 4.52
CA ALA A 198 10.73 -4.94 4.77
C ALA A 198 10.36 -3.45 4.87
N MET A 199 11.24 -2.59 5.42
CA MET A 199 11.04 -1.14 5.39
C MET A 199 11.00 -0.60 3.96
N PHE A 200 11.96 -0.98 3.10
CA PHE A 200 11.96 -0.53 1.69
C PHE A 200 10.74 -1.03 0.92
N VAL A 201 10.35 -2.29 1.12
CA VAL A 201 9.11 -2.84 0.57
C VAL A 201 7.90 -2.05 1.04
N THR A 202 7.82 -1.74 2.34
CA THR A 202 6.69 -0.98 2.92
C THR A 202 6.61 0.42 2.34
N VAL A 203 7.74 1.12 2.20
CA VAL A 203 7.79 2.47 1.59
C VAL A 203 7.31 2.42 0.15
N ALA A 204 7.88 1.53 -0.67
CA ALA A 204 7.49 1.37 -2.08
C ALA A 204 6.01 0.99 -2.22
N TRP A 205 5.52 0.06 -1.40
CA TRP A 205 4.13 -0.38 -1.38
C TRP A 205 3.17 0.74 -0.97
N SER A 206 3.50 1.48 0.10
CA SER A 206 2.66 2.54 0.67
C SER A 206 2.38 3.69 -0.30
N ALA A 207 3.33 3.99 -1.20
CA ALA A 207 3.18 5.00 -2.25
C ALA A 207 2.01 4.69 -3.21
N HIS A 208 1.57 3.43 -3.26
CA HIS A 208 0.48 2.96 -4.11
C HIS A 208 -0.73 2.43 -3.31
N ALA A 209 -0.75 2.62 -1.98
CA ALA A 209 -1.72 1.93 -1.13
C ALA A 209 -3.16 2.45 -1.26
N LEU A 210 -3.33 3.75 -1.55
CA LEU A 210 -4.65 4.37 -1.57
C LEU A 210 -5.17 4.53 -3.00
N PRO A 211 -6.36 3.97 -3.33
CA PRO A 211 -6.99 4.21 -4.61
C PRO A 211 -7.51 5.65 -4.73
N ALA A 212 -7.47 6.19 -5.95
CA ALA A 212 -8.04 7.51 -6.25
C ALA A 212 -9.57 7.45 -6.35
N LEU A 213 -10.26 7.37 -5.20
CA LEU A 213 -11.73 7.25 -5.12
C LEU A 213 -12.48 8.61 -5.14
N GLY A 214 -11.78 9.72 -5.38
CA GLY A 214 -12.37 11.06 -5.30
C GLY A 214 -13.53 11.29 -6.28
N ASP A 215 -13.43 10.80 -7.51
CA ASP A 215 -14.49 10.89 -8.52
C ASP A 215 -15.74 10.07 -8.14
N LEU A 216 -15.53 8.87 -7.57
CA LEU A 216 -16.60 8.03 -7.02
C LEU A 216 -17.34 8.79 -5.91
N MET A 217 -16.60 9.32 -4.93
CA MET A 217 -17.19 10.02 -3.79
C MET A 217 -17.96 11.28 -4.22
N ARG A 218 -17.49 11.99 -5.25
CA ARG A 218 -18.22 13.12 -5.83
C ARG A 218 -19.53 12.70 -6.49
N ARG A 219 -19.51 11.66 -7.33
CA ARG A 219 -20.71 11.17 -8.02
C ARG A 219 -21.74 10.63 -7.01
N CYS A 220 -21.28 9.94 -5.98
CA CYS A 220 -22.13 9.29 -4.97
C CYS A 220 -22.45 10.18 -3.77
N SER A 221 -22.36 11.51 -3.91
CA SER A 221 -22.77 12.43 -2.86
C SER A 221 -24.26 12.23 -2.51
N PRO A 222 -24.64 12.06 -1.23
CA PRO A 222 -26.03 11.87 -0.82
C PRO A 222 -26.96 13.00 -1.26
N THR A 223 -26.42 14.22 -1.41
CA THR A 223 -27.18 15.40 -1.84
C THR A 223 -27.46 15.44 -3.34
N ALA A 224 -26.75 14.65 -4.13
CA ALA A 224 -26.84 14.63 -5.59
C ALA A 224 -27.51 13.35 -6.13
N ALA A 225 -27.73 12.34 -5.29
CA ALA A 225 -28.20 11.02 -5.73
C ALA A 225 -29.72 10.98 -5.94
N THR A 226 -30.15 10.77 -7.19
CA THR A 226 -31.49 10.26 -7.49
C THR A 226 -31.64 8.83 -6.98
N PRO A 227 -32.87 8.27 -6.83
CA PRO A 227 -33.03 6.88 -6.40
C PRO A 227 -32.26 5.86 -7.25
N ALA A 228 -32.25 6.04 -8.59
CA ALA A 228 -31.51 5.17 -9.49
C ALA A 228 -29.99 5.28 -9.29
N LEU A 229 -29.46 6.52 -9.23
CA LEU A 229 -28.04 6.74 -8.99
C LEU A 229 -27.59 6.25 -7.61
N ARG A 230 -28.46 6.34 -6.60
CA ARG A 230 -28.19 5.80 -5.27
C ARG A 230 -27.95 4.29 -5.34
N ASP A 231 -28.80 3.55 -6.04
CA ASP A 231 -28.69 2.10 -6.13
C ASP A 231 -27.43 1.68 -6.90
N GLU A 232 -27.09 2.39 -7.99
CA GLU A 232 -25.81 2.23 -8.70
C GLU A 232 -24.59 2.51 -7.81
N CYS A 233 -24.63 3.61 -7.06
CA CYS A 233 -23.59 3.97 -6.12
C CYS A 233 -23.40 2.93 -5.01
N MET A 234 -24.51 2.38 -4.48
CA MET A 234 -24.46 1.31 -3.49
C MET A 234 -23.83 0.03 -4.05
N ALA A 235 -24.05 -0.31 -5.32
CA ALA A 235 -23.41 -1.45 -5.95
C ALA A 235 -21.87 -1.30 -5.98
N VAL A 236 -21.38 -0.15 -6.47
CA VAL A 236 -19.93 0.11 -6.54
C VAL A 236 -19.31 0.22 -5.14
N LEU A 237 -19.94 0.98 -4.23
CA LEU A 237 -19.44 1.17 -2.86
C LEU A 237 -19.45 -0.13 -2.05
N ASN A 238 -20.35 -1.07 -2.34
CA ASN A 238 -20.32 -2.39 -1.73
C ASN A 238 -19.04 -3.16 -2.12
N ASN A 239 -18.62 -3.12 -3.38
CA ASN A 239 -17.35 -3.75 -3.80
C ASN A 239 -16.16 -3.10 -3.09
N VAL A 240 -16.13 -1.76 -3.02
CA VAL A 240 -15.09 -1.02 -2.28
C VAL A 240 -15.10 -1.34 -0.78
N ALA A 241 -16.27 -1.46 -0.15
CA ALA A 241 -16.39 -1.73 1.28
C ALA A 241 -15.94 -3.16 1.66
N ASN A 242 -16.06 -4.09 0.71
CA ASN A 242 -15.65 -5.49 0.88
C ASN A 242 -14.20 -5.75 0.47
N ASP A 243 -13.50 -4.78 -0.15
CA ASP A 243 -12.05 -4.85 -0.30
C ASP A 243 -11.36 -4.61 1.05
N GLU A 244 -11.05 -5.72 1.71
CA GLU A 244 -10.36 -5.76 3.00
C GLU A 244 -8.82 -5.70 2.87
N SER A 245 -8.29 -5.50 1.65
CA SER A 245 -6.85 -5.43 1.40
C SER A 245 -6.19 -4.25 2.11
N ALA A 246 -6.89 -3.11 2.16
CA ALA A 246 -6.48 -1.92 2.89
C ALA A 246 -7.63 -1.40 3.78
N LEU A 247 -7.34 -1.13 5.04
CA LEU A 247 -8.29 -0.63 6.04
C LEU A 247 -8.92 0.68 5.57
N ALA A 248 -8.12 1.59 5.00
CA ALA A 248 -8.61 2.86 4.48
C ALA A 248 -9.65 2.69 3.36
N THR A 249 -9.42 1.77 2.42
CA THR A 249 -10.36 1.47 1.33
C THR A 249 -11.69 0.92 1.87
N ALA A 250 -11.62 -0.08 2.75
CA ALA A 250 -12.79 -0.65 3.40
C ALA A 250 -13.60 0.42 4.16
N MET A 251 -12.92 1.34 4.86
CA MET A 251 -13.55 2.45 5.58
C MET A 251 -14.23 3.44 4.62
N ILE A 252 -13.60 3.79 3.49
CA ILE A 252 -14.19 4.71 2.49
C ILE A 252 -15.48 4.10 1.92
N GLY A 253 -15.43 2.85 1.45
CA GLY A 253 -16.62 2.17 0.91
C GLY A 253 -17.72 2.05 1.96
N THR A 254 -17.38 1.63 3.17
CA THR A 254 -18.33 1.48 4.29
C THR A 254 -19.00 2.82 4.65
N ARG A 255 -18.27 3.94 4.68
CA ARG A 255 -18.85 5.27 4.93
C ARG A 255 -19.86 5.66 3.86
N GLY A 256 -19.54 5.39 2.58
CA GLY A 256 -20.47 5.60 1.48
C GLY A 256 -21.75 4.76 1.65
N MET A 257 -21.61 3.48 2.02
CA MET A 257 -22.75 2.61 2.29
C MET A 257 -23.61 3.10 3.46
N VAL A 258 -23.00 3.58 4.56
CA VAL A 258 -23.73 4.18 5.68
C VAL A 258 -24.54 5.41 5.23
N ALA A 259 -23.97 6.25 4.37
CA ALA A 259 -24.60 7.49 3.94
C ALA A 259 -25.79 7.27 2.98
N LEU A 260 -25.78 6.19 2.19
CA LEU A 260 -26.80 5.91 1.17
C LEU A 260 -27.83 4.86 1.60
N SER A 261 -27.52 4.02 2.60
CA SER A 261 -28.43 2.97 3.07
C SER A 261 -29.54 3.52 3.98
N SER A 262 -30.62 2.75 4.13
CA SER A 262 -31.69 3.03 5.09
C SER A 262 -32.14 1.78 5.85
N GLY A 263 -32.90 1.95 6.92
CA GLY A 263 -33.46 0.83 7.71
C GLY A 263 -32.40 -0.15 8.25
N ALA A 264 -32.65 -1.45 8.10
CA ALA A 264 -31.78 -2.50 8.61
C ALA A 264 -30.39 -2.50 7.94
N ASP A 265 -30.30 -2.11 6.66
CA ASP A 265 -29.02 -2.01 5.96
C ASP A 265 -28.14 -0.91 6.52
N ALA A 266 -28.70 0.25 6.85
CA ALA A 266 -27.97 1.32 7.50
C ALA A 266 -27.38 0.85 8.85
N ALA A 267 -28.17 0.13 9.66
CA ALA A 267 -27.71 -0.41 10.93
C ALA A 267 -26.56 -1.42 10.76
N ARG A 268 -26.64 -2.30 9.75
CA ARG A 268 -25.57 -3.24 9.41
C ARG A 268 -24.27 -2.51 9.02
N TRP A 269 -24.36 -1.52 8.14
CA TRP A 269 -23.18 -0.77 7.69
C TRP A 269 -22.59 0.12 8.80
N GLN A 270 -23.41 0.66 9.69
CA GLN A 270 -22.95 1.37 10.88
C GLN A 270 -22.18 0.45 11.84
N ALA A 271 -22.69 -0.78 12.07
CA ALA A 271 -21.97 -1.77 12.87
C ALA A 271 -20.62 -2.13 12.24
N ARG A 272 -20.58 -2.31 10.91
CA ARG A 272 -19.34 -2.53 10.16
C ARG A 272 -18.36 -1.38 10.30
N MET A 273 -18.83 -0.13 10.16
CA MET A 273 -17.98 1.06 10.31
C MET A 273 -17.34 1.10 11.69
N ARG A 274 -18.14 0.83 12.73
CA ARG A 274 -17.69 0.78 14.12
C ARG A 274 -16.61 -0.28 14.34
N GLU A 275 -16.72 -1.45 13.69
CA GLU A 275 -15.65 -2.47 13.73
C GLU A 275 -14.35 -1.97 13.09
N LEU A 276 -14.43 -1.30 11.94
CA LEU A 276 -13.24 -0.76 11.26
C LEU A 276 -12.57 0.35 12.07
N GLU A 277 -13.33 1.23 12.69
CA GLU A 277 -12.79 2.30 13.56
C GLU A 277 -12.13 1.73 14.81
N TRP A 278 -12.66 0.62 15.36
CA TRP A 278 -11.98 -0.10 16.44
C TRP A 278 -10.62 -0.63 16.00
N LEU A 279 -10.56 -1.31 14.85
CA LEU A 279 -9.29 -1.82 14.30
C LEU A 279 -8.30 -0.69 14.05
N GLN A 280 -8.74 0.42 13.45
CA GLN A 280 -7.91 1.61 13.24
C GLN A 280 -7.34 2.15 14.55
N GLN A 281 -8.18 2.29 15.58
CA GLN A 281 -7.75 2.78 16.89
C GLN A 281 -6.71 1.83 17.53
N GLN A 282 -6.91 0.52 17.41
CA GLN A 282 -5.96 -0.44 17.98
C GLN A 282 -4.63 -0.48 17.20
N ALA A 283 -4.67 -0.32 15.88
CA ALA A 283 -3.48 -0.22 15.03
C ALA A 283 -2.62 1.00 15.42
N GLN A 284 -3.26 2.18 15.55
CA GLN A 284 -2.56 3.43 15.91
C GLN A 284 -1.93 3.40 17.31
N ARG A 285 -2.57 2.75 18.29
CA ARG A 285 -2.05 2.67 19.66
C ARG A 285 -0.85 1.75 19.82
N ARG A 286 -0.63 0.87 18.86
CA ARG A 286 0.35 -0.21 18.94
C ARG A 286 0.98 -0.37 17.55
N ALA A 287 1.66 0.65 17.05
CA ALA A 287 2.43 0.47 15.83
C ALA A 287 3.43 -0.70 16.02
N PRO A 288 3.67 -1.53 15.00
CA PRO A 288 4.73 -2.53 15.07
C PRO A 288 6.09 -1.86 15.27
N THR A 289 7.00 -2.56 15.95
CA THR A 289 8.43 -2.25 15.90
C THR A 289 8.95 -2.48 14.48
N ALA A 290 10.14 -1.96 14.13
CA ALA A 290 10.72 -2.18 12.79
C ALA A 290 10.84 -3.66 12.41
N ASP A 291 11.25 -4.53 13.33
CA ASP A 291 11.30 -5.98 13.07
C ASP A 291 9.91 -6.63 13.06
N GLY A 292 8.97 -6.11 13.86
CA GLY A 292 7.56 -6.51 13.83
C GLY A 292 6.90 -6.18 12.48
N LEU A 293 7.40 -5.17 11.77
CA LEU A 293 6.90 -4.74 10.46
C LEU A 293 7.01 -5.85 9.43
N ALA A 294 8.10 -6.64 9.42
CA ALA A 294 8.27 -7.73 8.45
C ALA A 294 7.19 -8.83 8.63
N VAL A 295 6.91 -9.21 9.88
CA VAL A 295 5.89 -10.22 10.21
C VAL A 295 4.48 -9.68 9.95
N GLU A 296 4.23 -8.42 10.26
CA GLU A 296 2.94 -7.80 9.97
C GLU A 296 2.71 -7.62 8.47
N LEU A 297 3.76 -7.24 7.73
CA LEU A 297 3.71 -7.08 6.28
C LEU A 297 3.33 -8.40 5.60
N ASP A 298 3.97 -9.52 5.95
CA ASP A 298 3.59 -10.84 5.39
C ASP A 298 2.11 -11.17 5.63
N ALA A 299 1.62 -10.95 6.86
CA ALA A 299 0.22 -11.19 7.20
C ALA A 299 -0.73 -10.29 6.40
N VAL A 300 -0.40 -8.99 6.26
CA VAL A 300 -1.19 -8.01 5.51
C VAL A 300 -1.22 -8.35 4.02
N LEU A 301 -0.08 -8.73 3.44
CA LEU A 301 0.00 -9.09 2.02
C LEU A 301 -0.72 -10.41 1.73
N THR A 302 -0.63 -11.39 2.62
CA THR A 302 -1.27 -12.69 2.45
C THR A 302 -2.77 -12.65 2.73
N GLN A 303 -3.25 -11.86 3.70
CA GLN A 303 -4.64 -11.94 4.18
C GLN A 303 -5.46 -10.67 3.88
N GLY A 304 -4.80 -9.54 3.59
CA GLY A 304 -5.40 -8.20 3.62
C GLY A 304 -5.23 -7.54 5.00
N GLU A 305 -5.17 -6.21 5.02
CA GLU A 305 -4.92 -5.43 6.24
C GLU A 305 -5.99 -5.67 7.32
N VAL A 306 -7.27 -5.74 6.93
CA VAL A 306 -8.36 -5.86 7.91
C VAL A 306 -8.34 -7.24 8.62
N PRO A 307 -8.27 -8.40 7.93
CA PRO A 307 -8.06 -9.69 8.55
C PRO A 307 -6.76 -9.78 9.37
N ALA A 308 -5.66 -9.23 8.87
CA ALA A 308 -4.37 -9.24 9.56
C ALA A 308 -4.44 -8.51 10.90
N LEU A 309 -5.09 -7.33 10.94
CA LEU A 309 -5.33 -6.58 12.18
C LEU A 309 -6.20 -7.37 13.17
N ARG A 310 -7.28 -8.00 12.71
CA ARG A 310 -8.13 -8.85 13.58
C ARG A 310 -7.32 -10.01 14.18
N ALA A 311 -6.59 -10.74 13.34
CA ALA A 311 -5.78 -11.88 13.77
C ALA A 311 -4.69 -11.44 14.77
N ARG A 312 -4.09 -10.26 14.55
CA ARG A 312 -3.12 -9.68 15.46
C ARG A 312 -3.72 -9.37 16.83
N LEU A 313 -4.89 -8.74 16.90
CA LEU A 313 -5.56 -8.47 18.17
C LEU A 313 -5.88 -9.77 18.92
N GLN A 314 -6.35 -10.80 18.21
CA GLN A 314 -6.62 -12.12 18.80
C GLN A 314 -5.37 -12.74 19.41
N ARG A 315 -4.23 -12.71 18.70
CA ARG A 315 -2.94 -13.21 19.23
C ARG A 315 -2.47 -12.44 20.47
N GLN A 316 -2.84 -11.17 20.60
CA GLN A 316 -2.53 -10.32 21.75
C GLN A 316 -3.54 -10.47 22.91
N GLY A 317 -4.52 -11.39 22.80
CA GLY A 317 -5.56 -11.56 23.82
C GLY A 317 -6.56 -10.40 23.87
N LEU A 318 -6.66 -9.61 22.81
CA LEU A 318 -7.54 -8.45 22.72
C LEU A 318 -8.79 -8.76 21.90
N ALA A 319 -9.87 -8.06 22.21
CA ALA A 319 -11.11 -8.17 21.44
C ALA A 319 -10.91 -7.67 19.99
N ALA A 320 -11.20 -8.54 19.01
CA ALA A 320 -11.16 -8.17 17.59
C ALA A 320 -12.38 -7.33 17.14
N ARG A 321 -13.40 -7.23 18.00
CA ARG A 321 -14.60 -6.40 17.80
C ARG A 321 -14.71 -5.37 18.92
N PRO A 322 -15.32 -4.20 18.65
CA PRO A 322 -15.54 -3.19 19.67
C PRO A 322 -16.47 -3.73 20.79
N PRO A 323 -16.15 -3.50 22.07
CA PRO A 323 -17.07 -3.74 23.18
C PRO A 323 -18.42 -3.03 22.97
N ALA A 324 -19.53 -3.58 23.47
CA ALA A 324 -20.87 -3.03 23.21
C ALA A 324 -21.03 -1.54 23.58
N ASN A 325 -20.33 -1.06 24.61
CA ASN A 325 -20.34 0.33 25.07
C ASN A 325 -19.24 1.22 24.45
N TRP A 326 -18.40 0.70 23.57
CA TRP A 326 -17.33 1.47 22.94
C TRP A 326 -17.88 2.40 21.84
N GLN A 327 -17.36 3.63 21.78
CA GLN A 327 -17.65 4.58 20.70
C GLN A 327 -16.36 5.10 20.05
N PRO A 328 -16.39 5.47 18.76
CA PRO A 328 -15.25 6.11 18.11
C PRO A 328 -14.80 7.37 18.86
N GLY A 329 -13.50 7.57 18.99
CA GLY A 329 -12.93 8.74 19.67
C GLY A 329 -12.94 8.70 21.21
N THR A 330 -13.59 7.71 21.86
CA THR A 330 -13.37 7.52 23.30
C THR A 330 -12.00 6.89 23.56
N PRO A 331 -11.23 7.38 24.54
CA PRO A 331 -10.06 6.64 25.02
C PRO A 331 -10.56 5.34 25.64
N SER A 332 -10.41 4.20 24.95
CA SER A 332 -10.72 2.91 25.53
C SER A 332 -9.88 2.70 26.79
N ARG A 333 -10.53 2.75 27.96
CA ARG A 333 -9.99 2.23 29.22
C ARG A 333 -9.66 0.77 28.99
N GLN A 334 -8.41 0.38 29.22
CA GLN A 334 -8.02 -1.03 29.20
C GLN A 334 -8.91 -1.78 30.19
N ILE A 335 -9.79 -2.64 29.69
CA ILE A 335 -10.35 -3.71 30.51
C ILE A 335 -9.28 -4.80 30.45
N ARG A 336 -8.52 -4.93 31.55
CA ARG A 336 -7.61 -6.04 31.80
C ARG A 336 -8.39 -7.34 31.93
#